data_AF-A0A372GQ46-F1
#
_entry.id   AF-A0A372GQ46-F1
#
_cell.length_a   1.000
_cell.length_b   1.000
_cell.length_c   1.000
_cell.angle_alpha   90.00
_cell.angle_beta   90.00
_cell.angle_gamma   90.00
#
_symmetry.space_group_name_H-M   'P 1'
#
loop_
_entity.id
_entity.type
_entity.pdbx_description
1 polymer ?
#
loop_
_entity_poly.entity_id
_entity_poly.type
_entity_poly.pdbx_seq_one_letter_code
_entity_poly.pdbx_strand_id
1 'polypeptide(L)'
;MSRIIRTGLATAVLGTAITGIALSSGPAQARACFLSIELEHFNGSVVGARSRYCEPPGVDNPLPTTIQRKSGTSWVNVTATGTGGAAYKCVGTSSRTYRLKETPTAVKTFPCS
;
A
#
# COMPACT_ATOMS: atom_id res chain seq x y z
N MET A 1 -71.10 -23.23 39.62
CA MET A 1 -70.68 -23.86 38.35
C MET A 1 -69.64 -22.97 37.70
N SER A 2 -68.53 -23.59 37.28
CA SER A 2 -67.26 -22.99 36.85
C SER A 2 -67.25 -22.35 35.46
N ARG A 3 -66.35 -21.36 35.27
CA ARG A 3 -65.29 -21.19 34.23
C ARG A 3 -64.73 -19.75 34.37
N ILE A 4 -63.57 -19.50 35.00
CA ILE A 4 -62.17 -19.45 34.47
C ILE A 4 -62.12 -18.79 33.07
N ILE A 5 -61.36 -17.70 32.84
CA ILE A 5 -59.95 -17.62 32.40
C ILE A 5 -59.49 -16.14 32.51
N ARG A 6 -58.50 -15.79 33.37
CA ARG A 6 -57.10 -15.35 33.08
C ARG A 6 -56.98 -14.38 31.88
N THR A 7 -56.41 -13.18 31.98
CA THR A 7 -54.99 -12.75 31.85
C THR A 7 -55.08 -11.34 31.22
N GLY A 8 -54.23 -10.35 31.43
CA GLY A 8 -52.96 -10.27 32.11
C GLY A 8 -52.49 -8.82 32.21
N LEU A 9 -51.51 -8.63 33.08
CA LEU A 9 -50.67 -7.44 33.20
C LEU A 9 -49.93 -7.17 31.88
N ALA A 10 -49.70 -5.90 31.54
CA ALA A 10 -48.35 -5.34 31.41
C ALA A 10 -48.37 -3.96 30.76
N THR A 11 -47.83 -3.01 31.53
CA THR A 11 -47.25 -1.74 31.15
C THR A 11 -46.40 -1.81 29.86
N ALA A 12 -46.72 -1.00 28.86
CA ALA A 12 -45.79 -0.68 27.78
C ALA A 12 -45.18 0.70 28.05
N VAL A 13 -43.91 0.67 28.44
CA VAL A 13 -43.04 1.80 28.74
C VAL A 13 -42.86 2.66 27.48
N LEU A 14 -43.19 3.95 27.58
CA LEU A 14 -42.75 4.99 26.65
C LEU A 14 -41.22 5.12 26.79
N GLY A 15 -40.47 4.53 25.89
CA GLY A 15 -39.02 4.59 25.94
C GLY A 15 -38.38 4.12 24.65
N THR A 16 -38.02 5.08 23.79
CA THR A 16 -36.68 5.24 23.20
C THR A 16 -36.77 6.31 22.12
N ALA A 17 -36.58 7.58 22.51
CA ALA A 17 -36.06 8.56 21.57
C ALA A 17 -34.61 8.15 21.29
N ILE A 18 -34.40 7.36 20.24
CA ILE A 18 -33.06 7.11 19.73
C ILE A 18 -32.63 8.43 19.09
N THR A 19 -31.89 9.24 19.85
CA THR A 19 -31.06 10.30 19.27
C THR A 19 -30.04 9.60 18.38
N GLY A 20 -30.41 9.42 17.12
CA GLY A 20 -29.48 9.03 16.07
C GLY A 20 -28.43 10.12 16.00
N ILE A 21 -27.26 9.84 16.57
CA ILE A 21 -26.07 10.64 16.39
C ILE A 21 -25.85 10.65 14.88
N ALA A 22 -26.18 11.76 14.24
CA ALA A 22 -25.73 12.02 12.89
C ALA A 22 -24.21 12.12 13.00
N LEU A 23 -23.53 10.98 12.85
CA LEU A 23 -22.12 10.96 12.53
C LEU A 23 -22.03 11.76 11.25
N SER A 24 -21.57 12.99 11.35
CA SER A 24 -21.20 13.81 10.21
C SER A 24 -20.02 13.09 9.55
N SER A 25 -20.31 12.11 8.72
CA SER A 25 -19.39 11.66 7.70
C SER A 25 -19.26 12.84 6.75
N GLY A 26 -18.32 13.74 7.07
CA GLY A 26 -17.79 14.65 6.06
C GLY A 26 -17.46 13.83 4.82
N PRO A 27 -17.56 14.43 3.62
CA PRO A 27 -17.28 13.70 2.39
C PRO A 27 -15.93 13.00 2.56
N ALA A 28 -15.89 11.68 2.37
CA ALA A 28 -14.64 10.95 2.23
C ALA A 28 -13.93 11.62 1.05
N GLN A 29 -13.02 12.55 1.35
CA GLN A 29 -12.30 13.31 0.35
C GLN A 29 -11.63 12.28 -0.55
N ALA A 30 -11.99 12.27 -1.82
CA ALA A 30 -11.37 11.40 -2.80
C ALA A 30 -9.88 11.74 -2.82
N ARG A 31 -9.08 10.90 -2.17
CA ARG A 31 -7.65 11.12 -2.04
C ARG A 31 -7.01 10.85 -3.39
N ALA A 32 -6.64 11.92 -4.10
CA ALA A 32 -5.92 11.81 -5.36
C ALA A 32 -4.46 11.48 -5.04
N CYS A 33 -4.00 10.29 -5.44
CA CYS A 33 -2.63 9.85 -5.23
C CYS A 33 -1.94 9.52 -6.55
N PHE A 34 -0.66 9.87 -6.67
CA PHE A 34 0.21 9.38 -7.73
C PHE A 34 1.44 8.66 -7.15
N LEU A 35 1.93 7.68 -7.91
CA LEU A 35 3.08 6.86 -7.53
C LEU A 35 4.27 7.27 -8.41
N SER A 36 5.32 7.78 -7.77
CA SER A 36 6.62 7.98 -8.42
C SER A 36 7.46 6.72 -8.27
N ILE A 37 8.02 6.26 -9.38
CA ILE A 37 8.79 5.03 -9.48
C ILE A 37 10.00 5.31 -10.34
N GLU A 38 11.18 5.05 -9.78
CA GLU A 38 12.43 5.31 -10.45
C GLU A 38 13.32 4.07 -10.36
N LEU A 39 13.99 3.77 -11.47
CA LEU A 39 15.01 2.73 -11.55
C LEU A 39 16.06 3.25 -12.52
N GLU A 40 17.27 3.51 -12.04
CA GLU A 40 18.31 4.21 -12.78
C GLU A 40 19.68 3.60 -12.53
N HIS A 41 20.65 3.99 -13.36
CA HIS A 41 22.04 3.60 -13.21
C HIS A 41 22.88 4.83 -12.92
N PHE A 42 23.52 4.84 -11.75
CA PHE A 42 24.33 5.94 -11.26
C PHE A 42 25.64 5.40 -10.68
N ASN A 43 26.76 5.84 -11.24
CA ASN A 43 28.12 5.51 -10.77
C ASN A 43 28.38 4.00 -10.57
N GLY A 44 27.98 3.18 -11.56
CA GLY A 44 28.11 1.71 -11.51
C GLY A 44 27.14 1.03 -10.53
N SER A 45 26.14 1.75 -10.03
CA SER A 45 25.11 1.23 -9.12
C SER A 45 23.74 1.38 -9.77
N VAL A 46 22.90 0.38 -9.55
CA VAL A 46 21.47 0.45 -9.87
C VAL A 46 20.78 1.06 -8.66
N VAL A 47 20.09 2.17 -8.87
CA VAL A 47 19.34 2.90 -7.84
C VAL A 47 17.86 2.77 -8.15
N GLY A 48 17.08 2.38 -7.15
CA GLY A 48 15.63 2.29 -7.23
C GLY A 48 14.99 3.20 -6.20
N ALA A 49 13.92 3.90 -6.56
CA ALA A 49 13.17 4.73 -5.63
C ALA A 49 11.66 4.59 -5.85
N ARG A 50 10.88 4.68 -4.76
CA ARG A 50 9.42 4.65 -4.77
C ARG A 50 8.85 5.62 -3.74
N SER A 51 7.96 6.48 -4.21
CA SER A 51 7.29 7.48 -3.37
C SER A 51 5.82 7.61 -3.76
N ARG A 52 4.94 7.75 -2.78
CA ARG A 52 3.52 8.02 -3.01
C ARG A 52 3.21 9.44 -2.59
N TYR A 53 2.64 10.22 -3.50
CA TYR A 53 2.22 11.58 -3.23
C TYR A 53 0.70 11.62 -3.31
N CYS A 54 0.06 12.12 -2.27
CA CYS A 54 -1.40 12.21 -2.17
C CYS A 54 -1.82 13.61 -1.76
N GLU A 55 -2.99 14.02 -2.22
CA GLU A 55 -3.69 15.22 -1.72
C GLU A 55 -5.02 14.79 -1.06
N PRO A 56 -5.23 15.03 0.25
CA PRO A 56 -4.25 15.57 1.20
C PRO A 56 -3.08 14.58 1.48
N PRO A 57 -1.92 15.09 1.94
CA PRO A 57 -0.75 14.27 2.24
C PRO A 57 -1.03 13.32 3.41
N GLY A 58 -0.31 12.20 3.44
CA GLY A 58 -0.39 11.25 4.56
C GLY A 58 0.86 10.40 4.66
N VAL A 59 0.83 9.42 5.56
CA VAL A 59 2.04 8.74 6.07
C VAL A 59 2.62 7.64 5.16
N ASP A 60 1.99 7.34 4.03
CA ASP A 60 2.37 6.24 3.15
C ASP A 60 3.60 6.54 2.25
N ASN A 61 4.45 7.47 2.66
CA ASN A 61 5.63 7.94 1.93
C ASN A 61 6.80 8.14 2.91
N PRO A 62 7.99 7.59 2.65
CA PRO A 62 8.43 6.87 1.45
C PRO A 62 7.94 5.40 1.39
N LEU A 63 7.92 4.80 0.20
CA LEU A 63 7.43 3.41 0.04
C LEU A 63 8.57 2.37 0.12
N PRO A 64 8.27 1.13 0.57
CA PRO A 64 9.22 0.03 0.51
C PRO A 64 9.74 -0.20 -0.91
N THR A 65 11.04 -0.39 -1.05
CA THR A 65 11.73 -0.55 -2.34
C THR A 65 12.77 -1.67 -2.24
N THR A 66 12.66 -2.64 -3.14
CA THR A 66 13.62 -3.75 -3.26
C THR A 66 14.04 -3.90 -4.72
N ILE A 67 15.35 -3.97 -4.98
CA ILE A 67 15.86 -4.23 -6.32
C ILE A 67 15.98 -5.73 -6.53
N GLN A 68 15.49 -6.20 -7.67
CA GLN A 68 15.69 -7.55 -8.16
C GLN A 68 16.52 -7.56 -9.44
N ARG A 69 17.35 -8.59 -9.62
CA ARG A 69 18.10 -8.87 -10.84
C ARG A 69 17.52 -10.09 -11.55
N LYS A 70 17.43 -10.05 -12.88
CA LYS A 70 17.05 -11.21 -13.69
C LYS A 70 18.17 -12.26 -13.66
N SER A 71 17.80 -13.50 -13.39
CA SER A 71 18.67 -14.67 -13.36
C SER A 71 17.99 -15.81 -14.12
N GLY A 72 18.37 -16.00 -15.38
CA GLY A 72 17.63 -16.87 -16.30
C GLY A 72 16.20 -16.36 -16.52
N THR A 73 15.22 -17.20 -16.19
CA THR A 73 13.79 -16.87 -16.22
C THR A 73 13.27 -16.28 -14.90
N SER A 74 14.08 -16.31 -13.84
CA SER A 74 13.70 -15.91 -12.48
C SER A 74 14.24 -14.54 -12.08
N TRP A 75 13.74 -14.02 -10.96
CA TRP A 75 14.19 -12.76 -10.37
C TRP A 75 14.71 -13.00 -8.95
N VAL A 76 15.88 -12.46 -8.65
CA VAL A 76 16.53 -12.60 -7.34
C VAL A 76 16.66 -11.24 -6.68
N ASN A 77 16.37 -11.14 -5.38
CA ASN A 77 16.60 -9.91 -4.62
C ASN A 77 18.10 -9.67 -4.51
N VAL A 78 18.54 -8.45 -4.83
CA VAL A 78 19.95 -8.04 -4.74
C VAL A 78 20.18 -6.95 -3.71
N THR A 79 19.10 -6.39 -3.15
CA THR A 79 19.13 -5.51 -1.99
C THR A 79 18.20 -6.05 -0.91
N ALA A 80 18.44 -5.64 0.34
CA ALA A 80 17.38 -5.63 1.34
C ALA A 80 16.26 -4.65 0.91
N THR A 81 15.09 -4.80 1.50
CA THR A 81 14.00 -3.83 1.33
C THR A 81 14.36 -2.55 2.08
N GLY A 82 14.56 -1.46 1.34
CA GLY A 82 14.74 -0.11 1.90
C GLY A 82 13.42 0.66 1.92
N THR A 83 13.39 1.78 2.64
CA THR A 83 12.25 2.72 2.64
C THR A 83 12.59 3.91 1.76
N GLY A 84 11.82 4.13 0.70
CA GLY A 84 11.97 5.23 -0.26
C GLY A 84 12.95 4.94 -1.38
N GLY A 85 14.06 4.26 -1.06
CA GLY A 85 15.01 3.83 -2.07
C GLY A 85 15.88 2.65 -1.67
N ALA A 86 16.53 2.07 -2.67
CA ALA A 86 17.52 1.02 -2.53
C ALA A 86 18.61 1.22 -3.59
N ALA A 87 19.83 0.82 -3.28
CA ALA A 87 20.94 0.86 -4.21
C ALA A 87 21.67 -0.48 -4.22
N TYR A 88 22.05 -0.93 -5.41
CA TYR A 88 22.82 -2.14 -5.62
C TYR A 88 24.01 -1.84 -6.51
N LYS A 89 25.24 -2.09 -6.04
CA LYS A 89 26.41 -2.02 -6.90
C LYS A 89 26.31 -3.11 -7.96
N CYS A 90 26.18 -2.75 -9.24
CA CYS A 90 26.33 -3.74 -10.28
C CYS A 90 27.82 -3.99 -10.52
N VAL A 91 28.21 -5.25 -10.54
CA VAL A 91 29.61 -5.67 -10.75
C VAL A 91 29.73 -6.54 -12.00
N GLY A 92 30.86 -6.42 -12.68
CA GLY A 92 31.18 -7.16 -13.91
C GLY A 92 30.91 -6.35 -15.17
N THR A 93 31.27 -6.92 -16.33
CA THR A 93 31.31 -6.21 -17.62
C THR A 93 30.09 -6.45 -18.52
N SER A 94 29.17 -7.33 -18.10
CA SER A 94 27.97 -7.66 -18.88
C SER A 94 26.77 -6.84 -18.44
N SER A 95 25.93 -6.43 -19.39
CA SER A 95 24.64 -5.83 -19.08
C SER A 95 23.76 -6.78 -18.28
N ARG A 96 23.07 -6.24 -17.27
CA ARG A 96 22.15 -7.00 -16.42
C ARG A 96 20.80 -6.31 -16.39
N THR A 97 19.74 -7.12 -16.35
CA THR A 97 18.36 -6.63 -16.26
C THR A 97 17.91 -6.59 -14.81
N TYR A 98 17.30 -5.49 -14.42
CA TYR A 98 16.82 -5.20 -13.08
C TYR A 98 15.34 -4.79 -13.10
N ARG A 99 14.69 -4.94 -11.95
CA ARG A 99 13.37 -4.37 -11.69
C ARG A 99 13.21 -4.03 -10.22
N LEU A 100 12.16 -3.30 -9.89
CA LEU A 100 11.69 -3.17 -8.51
C LEU A 100 10.74 -4.32 -8.18
N LYS A 101 10.93 -5.00 -7.05
CA LYS A 101 10.07 -6.11 -6.61
C LYS A 101 8.62 -5.66 -6.48
N GLU A 102 8.40 -4.49 -5.90
CA GLU A 102 7.09 -3.93 -5.61
C GLU A 102 6.46 -3.25 -6.84
N THR A 103 7.18 -3.18 -7.96
CA THR A 103 6.67 -2.69 -9.25
C THR A 103 7.29 -3.53 -10.37
N PRO A 104 6.81 -4.77 -10.57
CA PRO A 104 7.47 -5.76 -11.42
C PRO A 104 7.47 -5.41 -12.91
N THR A 105 6.70 -4.40 -13.32
CA THR A 105 6.66 -3.85 -14.68
C THR A 105 7.77 -2.84 -14.94
N ALA A 106 8.37 -2.24 -13.90
CA ALA A 106 9.49 -1.31 -14.03
C ALA A 106 10.79 -2.09 -14.25
N VAL A 107 10.99 -2.58 -15.48
CA VAL A 107 12.13 -3.40 -15.89
C VAL A 107 13.10 -2.58 -16.73
N LYS A 108 14.39 -2.56 -16.38
CA LYS A 108 15.44 -1.89 -17.15
C LYS A 108 16.71 -2.72 -17.22
N THR A 109 17.46 -2.59 -18.30
CA THR A 109 18.76 -3.23 -18.48
C THR A 109 19.85 -2.18 -18.44
N PHE A 110 20.86 -2.41 -17.61
CA PHE A 110 21.98 -1.48 -17.43
C PHE A 110 23.31 -2.16 -17.75
N PRO A 111 24.25 -1.46 -18.41
CA PRO A 111 25.63 -1.93 -18.51
C PRO A 111 26.27 -1.83 -17.12
N CYS A 112 26.93 -2.90 -16.70
CA CYS A 112 27.62 -2.95 -15.43
C CYS A 112 29.10 -2.61 -15.59
N SER A 113 29.67 -2.00 -14.55
CA SER A 113 31.07 -1.60 -14.49
C SER A 113 31.58 -1.62 -13.05
#